data_AF-A0A7W7S5S3-F1
#
_entry.id   AF-A0A7W7S5S3-F1
#
_cell.length_a   1.000
_cell.length_b   1.000
_cell.length_c   1.000
_cell.angle_alpha   90.00
_cell.angle_beta   90.00
_cell.angle_gamma   90.00
#
_symmetry.space_group_name_H-M   'P 1'
#
loop_
_entity.id
_entity.type
_entity.pdbx_description
1 polymer ?
#
loop_
_entity_poly.entity_id
_entity_poly.type
_entity_poly.pdbx_seq_one_letter_code
_entity_poly.pdbx_strand_id
1 'polypeptide(L)'
;MALFAGAHVCYVTYFVREGALDGLRRRPVVPVIYAVIWAGLVFSLWPGLGDLRLPVAGYSLLLTATAMTAAGHGLRIGAGGALFLLSDTLIAFDLADLPRPPMNGLVVMTTYIAAQYLLASGIVNRLRS
;
A
#
# COMPACT_ATOMS: atom_id res chain seq x y z
N MET A 1 9.36 -7.54 -8.75
CA MET A 1 8.04 -7.77 -8.11
C MET A 1 8.05 -8.86 -7.04
N ALA A 2 8.56 -10.07 -7.28
CA ALA A 2 8.41 -11.20 -6.33
C ALA A 2 8.90 -10.91 -4.89
N LEU A 3 10.10 -10.32 -4.72
CA LEU A 3 10.62 -9.99 -3.39
C LEU A 3 9.81 -8.90 -2.68
N PHE A 4 9.34 -7.89 -3.41
CA PHE A 4 8.46 -6.85 -2.89
C PHE A 4 7.11 -7.42 -2.46
N ALA A 5 6.52 -8.29 -3.30
CA ALA A 5 5.30 -9.01 -2.95
C ALA A 5 5.52 -9.87 -1.69
N GLY A 6 6.66 -10.56 -1.57
CA GLY A 6 7.04 -11.28 -0.36
C GLY A 6 7.07 -10.40 0.89
N ALA A 7 7.63 -9.19 0.79
CA ALA A 7 7.62 -8.23 1.89
C ALA A 7 6.20 -7.82 2.31
N HIS A 8 5.30 -7.58 1.35
CA HIS A 8 3.90 -7.26 1.66
C HIS A 8 3.13 -8.43 2.26
N VAL A 9 3.39 -9.66 1.81
CA VAL A 9 2.85 -10.86 2.45
C VAL A 9 3.30 -10.92 3.91
N CYS A 10 4.58 -10.65 4.19
CA CYS A 10 5.09 -10.59 5.57
C CYS A 10 4.39 -9.49 6.39
N TYR A 11 4.23 -8.28 5.85
CA TYR A 11 3.54 -7.18 6.53
C TYR A 11 2.08 -7.52 6.85
N VAL A 12 1.30 -7.97 5.85
CA VAL A 12 -0.10 -8.36 6.04
C VAL A 12 -0.22 -9.47 7.07
N THR A 13 0.64 -10.49 6.98
CA THR A 13 0.66 -11.60 7.94
C THR A 13 0.94 -11.12 9.36
N TYR A 14 1.93 -10.24 9.52
CA TYR A 14 2.29 -9.64 10.81
C TYR A 14 1.12 -8.83 11.38
N PHE A 15 0.58 -7.86 10.62
CA PHE A 15 -0.52 -7.01 11.09
C PHE A 15 -1.78 -7.79 11.43
N VAL A 16 -2.15 -8.78 10.61
CA VAL A 16 -3.30 -9.63 10.91
C VAL A 16 -3.09 -10.42 12.21
N ARG A 17 -1.90 -11.00 12.42
CA ARG A 17 -1.57 -11.73 13.66
C ARG A 17 -1.59 -10.82 14.89
N GLU A 18 -1.20 -9.56 14.74
CA GLU A 18 -1.19 -8.56 15.81
C GLU A 18 -2.56 -7.89 16.04
N GLY A 19 -3.64 -8.40 15.43
CA GLY A 19 -5.01 -7.93 15.69
C GLY A 19 -5.49 -6.79 14.81
N ALA A 20 -4.90 -6.56 13.62
CA ALA A 20 -5.39 -5.56 12.66
C ALA A 20 -6.90 -5.68 12.38
N LEU A 21 -7.41 -6.91 12.31
CA LEU A 21 -8.82 -7.19 11.99
C LEU A 21 -9.77 -6.61 13.04
N ASP A 22 -9.39 -6.61 14.32
CA ASP A 22 -10.22 -6.03 15.38
C ASP A 22 -10.25 -4.51 15.29
N GLY A 23 -9.12 -3.89 14.94
CA GLY A 23 -9.05 -2.46 14.63
C GLY A 23 -9.93 -2.08 13.44
N LEU A 24 -9.94 -2.89 12.38
CA LEU A 24 -10.77 -2.69 11.19
C LEU A 24 -12.26 -2.94 11.45
N ARG A 25 -12.62 -3.93 12.27
CA ARG A 25 -14.01 -4.16 12.71
C ARG A 25 -14.61 -2.96 13.42
N ARG A 26 -13.81 -2.26 14.23
CA ARG A 26 -14.21 -1.00 14.91
C ARG A 26 -14.32 0.18 13.95
N ARG A 27 -13.77 0.08 12.74
CA ARG A 27 -13.72 1.15 11.73
C ARG A 27 -14.07 0.60 10.34
N PRO A 28 -15.31 0.12 10.13
CA PRO A 28 -15.69 -0.56 8.89
C PRO A 28 -15.59 0.33 7.64
N VAL A 29 -15.51 1.65 7.81
CA VAL A 29 -15.29 2.59 6.70
C VAL A 29 -13.91 2.43 6.06
N VAL A 30 -12.90 1.97 6.82
CA VAL A 30 -11.51 1.88 6.34
C VAL A 30 -11.37 0.82 5.23
N PRO A 31 -11.84 -0.43 5.40
CA PRO A 31 -11.87 -1.41 4.31
C PRO A 31 -12.62 -0.92 3.07
N VAL A 32 -13.75 -0.24 3.25
CA VAL A 32 -14.54 0.30 2.12
C VAL A 32 -13.75 1.33 1.34
N ILE A 33 -13.10 2.28 2.03
CA ILE A 33 -12.24 3.30 1.39
C ILE A 33 -11.13 2.62 0.59
N TYR A 34 -10.42 1.66 1.17
CA TYR A 34 -9.33 0.97 0.48
C TYR A 34 -9.81 0.11 -0.70
N ALA A 35 -10.99 -0.50 -0.60
CA ALA A 35 -11.60 -1.24 -1.71
C ALA A 35 -11.95 -0.29 -2.89
N VAL A 36 -12.51 0.89 -2.59
CA VAL A 36 -12.80 1.92 -3.59
C VAL A 36 -11.52 2.46 -4.22
N ILE A 37 -10.49 2.74 -3.42
CA ILE A 37 -9.17 3.18 -3.92
C ILE A 37 -8.60 2.12 -4.87
N TRP A 38 -8.56 0.86 -4.46
CA TRP A 38 -8.03 -0.22 -5.30
C TRP A 38 -8.80 -0.38 -6.61
N ALA A 39 -10.12 -0.42 -6.55
CA ALA A 39 -10.96 -0.53 -7.74
C ALA A 39 -10.74 0.66 -8.69
N GLY A 40 -10.68 1.89 -8.15
CA GLY A 40 -10.39 3.11 -8.92
C GLY A 40 -9.01 3.10 -9.56
N LEU A 41 -7.98 2.63 -8.83
CA LEU A 41 -6.62 2.48 -9.35
C LEU A 41 -6.56 1.46 -10.49
N VAL A 42 -7.11 0.27 -10.29
CA VAL A 42 -7.13 -0.79 -11.32
C VAL A 42 -7.89 -0.32 -12.56
N PHE A 43 -9.05 0.30 -12.38
CA PHE A 43 -9.85 0.84 -13.47
C PHE A 43 -9.09 1.91 -14.28
N SER A 44 -8.43 2.84 -13.59
CA SER A 44 -7.69 3.95 -14.23
C SER A 44 -6.47 3.46 -15.01
N LEU A 45 -5.77 2.44 -14.50
CA LEU A 45 -4.55 1.90 -15.13
C LEU A 45 -4.86 0.88 -16.23
N TRP A 46 -6.04 0.25 -16.21
CA TRP A 46 -6.40 -0.85 -17.11
C TRP A 46 -6.11 -0.63 -18.60
N PRO A 47 -6.40 0.54 -19.20
CA PRO A 47 -6.20 0.77 -20.62
C PRO A 47 -4.72 0.72 -21.02
N GLY A 48 -3.83 1.24 -20.18
CA GLY A 48 -2.40 1.40 -20.49
C GLY A 48 -1.53 0.19 -20.14
N LEU A 49 -2.02 -0.77 -19.36
CA LEU A 49 -1.19 -1.85 -18.82
C LEU A 49 -0.90 -3.02 -19.78
N GLY A 50 -1.66 -3.19 -20.86
CA GLY A 50 -1.49 -4.33 -21.78
C GLY A 50 -1.44 -5.70 -21.05
N ASP A 51 -0.34 -6.44 -21.22
CA ASP A 51 -0.13 -7.75 -20.59
C ASP A 51 0.14 -7.66 -19.07
N LEU A 52 0.43 -6.47 -18.53
CA LEU A 52 0.70 -6.24 -17.11
C LEU A 52 -0.58 -6.09 -16.26
N ARG A 53 -1.78 -6.14 -16.87
CA ARG A 53 -3.06 -5.97 -16.16
C ARG A 53 -3.20 -6.90 -14.96
N LEU A 54 -3.03 -8.21 -15.16
CA LEU A 54 -3.17 -9.20 -14.09
C LEU A 54 -2.08 -9.08 -13.02
N PRO A 55 -0.77 -8.99 -13.37
CA PRO A 55 0.28 -8.75 -12.39
C PRO A 55 0.07 -7.49 -11.55
N VAL A 56 -0.28 -6.36 -12.17
CA VAL A 56 -0.48 -5.08 -11.47
C VAL A 56 -1.73 -5.10 -10.62
N ALA A 57 -2.84 -5.69 -11.08
CA ALA A 57 -4.06 -5.83 -10.27
C ALA A 57 -3.80 -6.70 -9.03
N GLY A 58 -3.11 -7.83 -9.18
CA GLY A 58 -2.76 -8.72 -8.06
C GLY A 58 -1.79 -8.08 -7.07
N TYR A 59 -0.74 -7.43 -7.57
CA TYR A 59 0.24 -6.76 -6.72
C TYR A 59 -0.34 -5.53 -6.01
N SER A 60 -1.13 -4.70 -6.70
CA SER A 60 -1.81 -3.54 -6.09
C SER A 60 -2.86 -3.95 -5.05
N LEU A 61 -3.49 -5.11 -5.21
CA LEU A 61 -4.39 -5.68 -4.19
C LEU A 61 -3.60 -6.00 -2.91
N LEU A 62 -2.42 -6.60 -3.05
CA LEU A 62 -1.55 -6.93 -1.92
C LEU A 62 -1.00 -5.68 -1.21
N LEU A 63 -0.63 -4.64 -1.97
CA LEU A 63 -0.27 -3.32 -1.44
C LEU A 63 -1.44 -2.70 -0.67
N THR A 64 -2.64 -2.74 -1.25
CA THR A 64 -3.87 -2.23 -0.62
C THR A 64 -4.16 -2.98 0.67
N ALA A 65 -4.02 -4.31 0.68
CA ALA A 65 -4.16 -5.12 1.89
C ALA A 65 -3.14 -4.73 2.97
N THR A 66 -1.91 -4.42 2.59
CA THR A 66 -0.88 -3.91 3.51
C THR A 66 -1.30 -2.57 4.12
N ALA A 67 -1.73 -1.62 3.30
CA ALA A 67 -2.16 -0.29 3.75
C ALA A 67 -3.41 -0.35 4.66
N MET A 68 -4.36 -1.21 4.29
CA MET A 68 -5.58 -1.45 5.07
C MET A 68 -5.26 -2.09 6.43
N THR A 69 -4.48 -3.17 6.45
CA THR A 69 -4.12 -3.86 7.71
C THR A 69 -3.26 -2.98 8.62
N ALA A 70 -2.32 -2.21 8.05
CA ALA A 70 -1.54 -1.19 8.75
C ALA A 70 -2.43 -0.15 9.45
N ALA A 71 -3.51 0.30 8.80
CA ALA A 71 -4.46 1.26 9.37
C ALA A 71 -5.23 0.71 10.60
N GLY A 72 -5.32 -0.61 10.73
CA GLY A 72 -5.85 -1.29 11.93
C GLY A 72 -5.03 -1.02 13.20
N HIS A 73 -3.76 -0.62 13.07
CA HIS A 73 -2.84 -0.42 14.20
C HIS A 73 -2.62 1.05 14.61
N GLY A 74 -3.37 1.99 14.03
CA GLY A 74 -3.33 3.41 14.38
C GLY A 74 -2.73 4.30 13.30
N LEU A 75 -2.75 5.62 13.55
CA LEU A 75 -2.47 6.63 12.52
C LEU A 75 -1.05 6.53 11.94
N ARG A 76 -0.02 6.31 12.77
CA ARG A 76 1.37 6.27 12.32
C ARG A 76 1.65 5.11 11.36
N ILE A 77 1.26 3.88 11.75
CA ILE A 77 1.45 2.68 10.93
C ILE A 77 0.56 2.76 9.69
N GLY A 78 -0.70 3.19 9.85
CA GLY A 78 -1.63 3.40 8.73
C GLY A 78 -1.13 4.43 7.71
N ALA A 79 -0.57 5.55 8.14
CA ALA A 79 0.04 6.54 7.25
C ALA A 79 1.25 5.96 6.50
N GLY A 80 2.06 5.14 7.16
CA GLY A 80 3.14 4.40 6.50
C GLY A 80 2.62 3.49 5.39
N GLY A 81 1.57 2.72 5.66
CA GLY A 81 0.93 1.85 4.65
C GLY A 81 0.34 2.64 3.48
N ALA A 82 -0.34 3.75 3.76
CA ALA A 82 -0.92 4.62 2.72
C ALA A 82 0.15 5.27 1.83
N LEU A 83 1.25 5.76 2.41
CA LEU A 83 2.37 6.31 1.65
C LEU A 83 3.06 5.25 0.78
N PHE A 84 3.14 4.01 1.26
CA PHE A 84 3.68 2.91 0.47
C PHE A 84 2.82 2.66 -0.77
N LEU A 85 1.50 2.52 -0.57
CA LEU A 85 0.55 2.35 -1.68
C LEU A 85 0.64 3.52 -2.67
N LEU A 86 0.77 4.75 -2.19
CA LEU A 86 0.94 5.93 -3.04
C LEU A 86 2.24 5.86 -3.86
N SER A 87 3.36 5.52 -3.23
CA SER A 87 4.67 5.39 -3.89
C SER A 87 4.62 4.36 -5.03
N ASP A 88 4.09 3.17 -4.76
CA ASP A 88 3.97 2.11 -5.76
C ASP A 88 2.95 2.43 -6.85
N THR A 89 1.90 3.19 -6.51
CA THR A 89 0.95 3.70 -7.50
C THR A 89 1.65 4.60 -8.51
N LEU A 90 2.53 5.51 -8.09
CA LEU A 90 3.30 6.36 -9.00
C LEU A 90 4.21 5.55 -9.95
N ILE A 91 4.67 4.37 -9.52
CA ILE A 91 5.38 3.40 -10.38
C ILE A 91 4.40 2.75 -11.36
N ALA A 92 3.20 2.37 -10.91
CA ALA A 92 2.19 1.75 -11.77
C ALA A 92 1.68 2.69 -12.87
N PHE A 93 1.62 4.01 -12.61
CA PHE A 93 1.36 5.01 -13.65
C PHE A 93 2.44 5.05 -14.75
N ASP A 94 3.70 4.73 -14.43
CA ASP A 94 4.77 4.53 -15.46
C ASP A 94 4.44 3.36 -16.36
N LEU A 95 4.06 2.25 -15.74
CA LEU A 95 3.85 0.98 -16.43
C LEU A 95 2.65 1.03 -17.37
N ALA A 96 1.75 2.00 -17.15
CA ALA A 96 0.58 2.24 -17.98
C ALA A 96 0.82 3.32 -19.06
N ASP A 97 2.07 3.76 -19.28
CA ASP A 97 2.43 4.84 -20.21
C ASP A 97 1.61 6.13 -20.01
N LEU A 98 1.20 6.41 -18.77
CA LEU A 98 0.42 7.61 -18.44
C LEU A 98 1.35 8.82 -18.20
N PRO A 99 0.89 10.06 -18.51
CA PRO A 99 1.70 11.27 -18.35
C PRO A 99 2.24 11.44 -16.93
N ARG A 100 3.51 11.82 -16.84
CA ARG A 100 4.27 11.92 -15.59
C ARG A 100 4.71 13.36 -15.32
N PRO A 101 4.60 13.85 -14.07
CA PRO A 101 5.35 15.04 -13.67
C PRO A 101 6.87 14.78 -13.74
N PRO A 102 7.71 15.79 -14.02
CA PRO A 102 9.15 15.63 -14.22
C PRO A 102 9.94 15.20 -12.96
N MET A 103 9.34 15.21 -11.77
CA MET A 103 10.01 14.93 -10.48
C MET A 103 9.84 13.50 -9.96
N ASN A 104 9.37 12.56 -10.77
CA ASN A 104 8.80 11.31 -10.27
C ASN A 104 9.76 10.40 -9.51
N GLY A 105 11.02 10.26 -9.93
CA GLY A 105 11.96 9.37 -9.23
C GLY A 105 12.22 9.80 -7.78
N LEU A 106 12.40 11.11 -7.57
CA LEU A 106 12.62 11.66 -6.23
C LEU A 106 11.36 11.53 -5.37
N VAL A 107 10.19 11.88 -5.91
CA VAL A 107 8.91 11.79 -5.16
C VAL A 107 8.58 10.35 -4.77
N VAL A 108 8.79 9.39 -5.70
CA VAL A 108 8.60 7.95 -5.42
C VAL A 108 9.54 7.52 -4.29
N MET A 109 10.83 7.84 -4.36
CA MET A 109 11.78 7.43 -3.32
C MET A 109 11.53 8.11 -1.97
N THR A 110 11.16 9.40 -1.96
CA THR A 110 10.84 10.11 -0.71
C THR A 110 9.60 9.51 -0.04
N THR A 111 8.53 9.25 -0.81
CA THR A 111 7.32 8.61 -0.27
C THR A 111 7.58 7.19 0.19
N TYR A 112 8.39 6.42 -0.55
CA TYR A 112 8.83 5.06 -0.18
C TYR A 112 9.61 5.04 1.14
N ILE A 113 10.63 5.91 1.29
CA ILE A 113 11.45 5.98 2.49
C ILE A 113 10.59 6.41 3.70
N ALA A 114 9.73 7.41 3.53
CA ALA A 114 8.80 7.84 4.57
C ALA A 114 7.85 6.71 4.98
N ALA A 115 7.31 5.96 4.02
CA ALA A 115 6.47 4.80 4.26
C ALA A 115 7.18 3.75 5.13
N GLN A 116 8.37 3.33 4.72
CA GLN A 116 9.18 2.34 5.44
C GLN A 116 9.54 2.82 6.84
N TYR A 117 9.94 4.09 6.98
CA TYR A 117 10.25 4.67 8.29
C TYR A 117 9.04 4.65 9.23
N LEU A 118 7.85 5.05 8.75
CA LEU A 118 6.64 5.08 9.56
C LEU A 118 6.16 3.68 9.96
N LEU A 119 6.22 2.72 9.04
CA LEU A 119 5.90 1.31 9.31
C LEU A 119 6.87 0.75 10.36
N ALA A 120 8.19 0.83 10.12
CA ALA A 120 9.19 0.28 11.02
C ALA A 120 9.15 0.93 12.40
N SER A 121 9.18 2.27 12.48
CA SER A 121 9.15 2.98 13.76
C SER A 121 7.82 2.80 14.51
N GLY A 122 6.69 2.73 13.81
CA GLY A 122 5.39 2.46 14.41
C GLY A 122 5.30 1.06 15.00
N ILE A 123 5.82 0.05 14.30
CA ILE A 123 5.91 -1.34 14.79
C ILE A 123 6.80 -1.40 16.04
N VAL A 124 8.00 -0.83 15.99
CA VAL A 124 8.94 -0.84 17.13
C VAL A 124 8.34 -0.15 18.36
N ASN A 125 7.64 0.97 18.18
CA ASN A 125 6.99 1.67 19.30
C ASN A 125 5.88 0.83 19.93
N ARG A 126 5.10 0.10 19.13
CA ARG A 126 4.05 -0.81 19.64
C ARG A 126 4.62 -2.00 20.38
N LEU A 127 5.77 -2.54 19.96
CA LEU A 127 6.42 -3.66 20.65
C LEU A 127 7.04 -3.25 22.01
N ARG A 128 7.20 -1.95 22.26
CA ARG A 128 7.75 -1.42 23.52
C ARG A 128 6.69 -1.00 24.54
N SER A 129 5.43 -0.91 24.13
CA SER A 129 4.28 -0.54 24.97
C SER A 129 3.58 -1.77 25.52
#